data_AF-A0AAW4ZGG5-F1
#
_entry.id   AF-A0AAW4ZGG5-F1
#
_cell.length_a   1.000
_cell.length_b   1.000
_cell.length_c   1.000
_cell.angle_alpha   90.00
_cell.angle_beta   90.00
_cell.angle_gamma   90.00
#
_symmetry.space_group_name_H-M   'P 1'
#
loop_
_entity.id
_entity.type
_entity.pdbx_description
1 polymer ?
#
loop_
_entity_poly.entity_id
_entity_poly.type
_entity_poly.pdbx_seq_one_letter_code
_entity_poly.pdbx_strand_id
1 'polypeptide(L)'
;MYIVATQNNISKPKQADDFIRIQDLFYLCLNKWYWFVISLAVTVGVAVVYLLTTPPVYTRSASLLIKEDSKGNSLGDAAGLMGDFDLFQTNTNVNNEIQSLQSPAVMLDVVKRLHLDISYHTDGGFYKKVLYGRDCPYTVDFNELQDNESVAFTINPGLDGQVLLTDFSRNGEDVAGKITAVLNDTVDAPIGKLVVKVANDSATHDSPVYVSRRGYQDATGDYASNLSVTLSDEKSTVINLSFKDVCIQRAEDVLNTVIAVYNENWIKDKNQIAVSTSAFISDRLGVIEQELGNVDENISSYKSEHLLPDVQAAASMYMEQSSETNAQILALNTQLSMARYIRNYLTNSTSKNQLLPANSGIESPGIEQQILAILRDIKKDIDNGEQPGEAVTAAMFQAMRDALAEQKQKPLSIDDVTAMIAGQIGQLAPMDEETADLFQRLVKKMIEQAEK
;
A
#
# COMPACT_ATOMS: atom_id res chain seq x y z
N MET A 1 85.96 -79.76 59.10
CA MET A 1 84.74 -80.54 58.76
C MET A 1 83.95 -79.69 57.77
N TYR A 2 83.84 -80.16 56.53
CA TYR A 2 83.20 -79.47 55.40
C TYR A 2 81.69 -79.35 55.59
N ILE A 3 81.10 -78.15 55.41
CA ILE A 3 79.70 -77.94 54.95
C ILE A 3 79.68 -76.60 54.18
N VAL A 4 79.79 -76.63 52.84
CA VAL A 4 78.71 -76.57 51.82
C VAL A 4 78.06 -75.19 51.69
N ALA A 5 78.33 -74.55 50.55
CA ALA A 5 77.60 -73.41 50.04
C ALA A 5 76.16 -73.80 49.69
N THR A 6 75.19 -72.99 50.10
CA THR A 6 73.81 -73.05 49.60
C THR A 6 73.47 -71.73 48.92
N GLN A 7 73.06 -71.85 47.66
CA GLN A 7 72.69 -70.74 46.77
C GLN A 7 71.45 -70.01 47.30
N ASN A 8 71.55 -68.68 47.34
CA ASN A 8 70.47 -67.79 47.72
C ASN A 8 69.52 -67.61 46.53
N ASN A 9 68.35 -68.24 46.58
CA ASN A 9 67.33 -68.18 45.54
C ASN A 9 66.50 -66.91 45.74
N ILE A 10 66.81 -65.86 44.98
CA ILE A 10 66.08 -64.59 45.00
C ILE A 10 64.69 -64.82 44.39
N SER A 11 63.70 -64.98 45.27
CA SER A 11 62.29 -64.98 44.90
C SER A 11 61.89 -63.54 44.52
N LYS A 12 61.44 -63.35 43.27
CA LYS A 12 60.82 -62.11 42.82
C LYS A 12 59.64 -61.74 43.73
N PRO A 13 59.48 -60.47 44.16
CA PRO A 13 58.29 -60.07 44.89
C PRO A 13 57.09 -60.13 43.95
N LYS A 14 56.05 -60.83 44.40
CA LYS A 14 54.72 -60.91 43.79
C LYS A 14 54.13 -59.50 43.85
N GLN A 15 53.87 -58.90 42.69
CA GLN A 15 53.07 -57.68 42.59
C GLN A 15 51.74 -57.92 43.31
N ALA A 16 51.49 -57.18 44.38
CA ALA A 16 50.19 -57.12 45.01
C ALA A 16 49.31 -56.28 44.08
N ASP A 17 48.41 -56.96 43.36
CA ASP A 17 47.29 -56.31 42.71
C ASP A 17 46.39 -55.75 43.82
N ASP A 18 46.63 -54.49 44.16
CA ASP A 18 45.89 -53.69 45.13
C ASP A 18 44.51 -53.31 44.54
N PHE A 19 43.71 -54.31 44.19
CA PHE A 19 42.31 -54.11 43.85
C PHE A 19 41.53 -53.92 45.15
N ILE A 20 41.22 -52.67 45.48
CA ILE A 20 40.30 -52.32 46.57
C ILE A 20 38.98 -53.07 46.32
N ARG A 21 38.70 -54.10 47.13
CA ARG A 21 37.43 -54.82 47.08
C ARG A 21 36.32 -53.91 47.63
N ILE A 22 35.23 -53.76 46.88
CA ILE A 22 34.04 -52.97 47.28
C ILE A 22 33.56 -53.34 48.69
N GLN A 23 33.66 -54.62 49.08
CA GLN A 23 33.26 -55.11 50.40
C GLN A 23 34.10 -54.48 51.53
N ASP A 24 35.40 -54.31 51.33
CA ASP A 24 36.30 -53.72 52.33
C ASP A 24 36.03 -52.22 52.52
N LEU A 25 35.66 -51.53 51.45
CA LEU A 25 35.23 -50.12 51.49
C LEU A 25 33.91 -49.95 52.24
N PHE A 26 32.99 -50.91 52.12
CA PHE A 26 31.71 -50.89 52.83
C PHE A 26 31.87 -51.08 54.34
N TYR A 27 32.72 -52.04 54.76
CA TYR A 27 33.03 -52.23 56.18
C TYR A 27 33.79 -51.03 56.79
N LEU A 28 34.68 -50.38 56.01
CA LEU A 28 35.33 -49.14 56.42
C LEU A 28 34.31 -48.02 56.67
N CYS A 29 33.28 -47.91 55.82
CA CYS A 29 32.19 -46.95 55.97
C CYS A 29 31.33 -47.23 57.20
N LEU A 30 30.96 -48.50 57.45
CA LEU A 30 30.19 -48.89 58.64
C LEU A 30 30.94 -48.61 59.95
N ASN A 31 32.24 -48.86 60.01
CA ASN A 31 33.05 -48.59 61.21
C ASN A 31 33.15 -47.08 61.53
N LYS A 32 33.03 -46.22 60.51
CA LYS A 32 33.08 -44.76 60.64
C LYS A 32 31.70 -44.10 60.47
N TRP A 33 30.61 -44.82 60.72
CA TRP A 33 29.23 -44.35 60.49
C TRP A 33 28.90 -43.00 61.12
N TYR A 34 29.47 -42.67 62.29
CA TYR A 34 29.31 -41.36 62.93
C TYR A 34 29.74 -40.20 62.03
N TRP A 35 30.84 -40.34 61.28
CA TRP A 35 31.31 -39.30 60.35
C TRP A 35 30.35 -39.11 59.17
N PHE A 36 29.70 -40.18 58.71
CA PHE A 36 28.66 -40.12 57.70
C PHE A 36 27.39 -39.45 58.22
N VAL A 37 26.99 -39.74 59.46
CA VAL A 37 25.83 -39.10 60.08
C VAL A 37 26.09 -37.62 60.33
N ILE A 38 27.30 -37.25 60.77
CA ILE A 38 27.69 -35.85 60.96
C ILE A 38 27.74 -35.13 59.61
N SER A 39 28.35 -35.71 58.57
CA SER A 39 28.39 -35.06 57.26
C SER A 39 27.00 -34.92 56.64
N LEU A 40 26.11 -35.90 56.84
CA LEU A 40 24.71 -35.83 56.44
C LEU A 40 23.99 -34.71 57.20
N ALA A 41 24.14 -34.63 58.53
CA ALA A 41 23.52 -33.60 59.34
C ALA A 41 24.00 -32.20 58.95
N VAL A 42 25.30 -32.03 58.66
CA VAL A 42 25.87 -30.76 58.16
C VAL A 42 25.28 -30.41 56.80
N THR A 43 25.23 -31.37 55.86
CA THR A 43 24.71 -31.13 54.50
C THR A 43 23.22 -30.78 54.54
N VAL A 44 22.42 -31.48 55.36
CA VAL A 44 21.00 -31.17 55.58
C VAL A 44 20.85 -29.81 56.25
N GLY A 45 21.67 -29.49 57.25
CA GLY A 45 21.66 -28.17 57.90
C GLY A 45 21.91 -27.03 56.91
N VAL A 46 22.93 -27.17 56.06
CA VAL A 46 23.23 -26.21 54.99
C VAL A 46 22.07 -26.11 54.00
N ALA A 47 21.48 -27.23 53.59
CA ALA A 47 20.34 -27.25 52.68
C ALA A 47 19.11 -26.55 53.27
N VAL A 48 18.81 -26.76 54.56
CA VAL A 48 17.69 -26.08 55.25
C VAL A 48 17.94 -24.58 55.35
N VAL A 49 19.16 -24.15 55.71
CA VAL A 49 19.52 -22.73 55.74
C VAL A 49 19.36 -22.12 54.35
N TYR A 50 19.83 -22.80 53.30
CA TYR A 50 19.69 -22.34 51.92
C TYR A 50 18.22 -22.19 51.47
N LEU A 51 17.36 -23.15 51.81
CA LEU A 51 15.93 -23.09 51.47
C LEU A 51 15.18 -22.00 52.24
N LEU A 52 15.60 -21.69 53.47
CA LEU A 52 14.99 -20.61 54.25
C LEU A 52 15.45 -19.23 53.76
N THR A 53 16.70 -19.07 53.32
CA THR A 53 17.23 -17.78 52.88
C THR A 53 16.94 -17.43 51.41
N THR A 54 16.60 -18.40 50.57
CA THR A 54 16.31 -18.15 49.15
C THR A 54 14.85 -17.71 48.95
N PRO A 55 14.58 -16.53 48.34
CA PRO A 55 13.22 -16.09 48.08
C PRO A 55 12.51 -16.97 47.03
N PRO A 56 11.21 -17.26 47.17
CA PRO A 56 10.46 -18.02 46.18
C PRO A 56 10.31 -17.21 44.88
N VAL A 57 10.60 -17.84 43.75
CA VAL A 57 10.42 -17.25 42.41
C VAL A 57 9.19 -17.88 41.75
N TYR A 58 8.24 -17.05 41.35
CA TYR A 58 7.01 -17.43 40.67
C TYR A 58 7.16 -17.22 39.17
N THR A 59 6.43 -18.02 38.38
CA THR A 59 6.33 -17.84 36.94
C THR A 59 4.88 -17.55 36.58
N ARG A 60 4.64 -16.47 35.84
CA ARG A 60 3.35 -16.15 35.24
C ARG A 60 3.44 -16.35 33.75
N SER A 61 2.32 -16.72 33.12
CA SER A 61 2.29 -17.01 31.69
C SER A 61 1.06 -16.38 31.02
N ALA A 62 1.23 -16.01 29.75
CA ALA A 62 0.16 -15.52 28.89
C ALA A 62 0.33 -16.14 27.49
N SER A 63 -0.78 -16.34 26.78
CA SER A 63 -0.77 -16.82 25.40
C SER A 63 -1.34 -15.74 24.49
N LEU A 64 -0.61 -15.39 23.43
CA LEU A 64 -0.96 -14.38 22.45
C LEU A 64 -1.09 -15.02 21.08
N LEU A 65 -2.27 -14.91 20.46
CA LEU A 65 -2.47 -15.32 19.08
C LEU A 65 -2.04 -14.19 18.14
N ILE A 66 -1.08 -14.48 17.26
CA ILE A 66 -0.73 -13.58 16.17
C ILE A 66 -1.73 -13.75 15.04
N LYS A 67 -2.43 -12.66 14.72
CA LYS A 67 -3.30 -12.63 13.56
C LYS A 67 -2.44 -12.41 12.33
N GLU A 68 -2.42 -13.38 11.42
CA GLU A 68 -1.81 -13.18 10.12
C GLU A 68 -2.61 -12.12 9.36
N ASP A 69 -1.94 -11.04 8.98
CA ASP A 69 -2.43 -10.21 7.89
C ASP A 69 -2.36 -11.07 6.64
N SER A 70 -3.48 -11.70 6.28
CA SER A 70 -3.66 -12.21 4.93
C SER A 70 -3.42 -11.02 4.00
N LYS A 71 -2.21 -10.94 3.42
CA LYS A 71 -1.87 -9.96 2.40
C LYS A 71 -3.02 -9.96 1.41
N GLY A 72 -3.59 -8.78 1.19
CA GLY A 72 -4.72 -8.57 0.30
C GLY A 72 -4.57 -9.40 -0.97
N ASN A 73 -5.66 -10.10 -1.28
CA ASN A 73 -5.78 -11.14 -2.29
C ASN A 73 -5.68 -10.58 -3.75
N SER A 74 -4.69 -9.74 -4.05
CA SER A 74 -4.54 -9.10 -5.38
C SER A 74 -3.57 -9.84 -6.33
N LEU A 75 -3.00 -10.98 -5.90
CA LEU A 75 -2.10 -11.82 -6.70
C LEU A 75 -2.42 -13.33 -6.59
N GLY A 76 -3.57 -13.68 -6.00
CA GLY A 76 -3.96 -15.06 -5.68
C GLY A 76 -4.20 -15.95 -6.89
N ASP A 77 -4.45 -15.40 -8.08
CA ASP A 77 -4.80 -16.21 -9.25
C ASP A 77 -3.58 -16.66 -10.08
N ALA A 78 -2.41 -16.04 -9.90
CA ALA A 78 -1.15 -16.50 -10.50
C ALA A 78 -0.29 -17.32 -9.52
N ALA A 79 -0.50 -17.17 -8.21
CA ALA A 79 0.21 -17.92 -7.17
C ALA A 79 -0.44 -19.27 -6.83
N GLY A 80 -1.74 -19.46 -7.14
CA GLY A 80 -2.44 -20.73 -6.91
C GLY A 80 -1.85 -21.92 -7.68
N LEU A 81 -1.10 -21.66 -8.75
CA LEU A 81 -0.39 -22.68 -9.55
C LEU A 81 1.04 -22.96 -9.06
N MET A 82 1.54 -22.23 -8.06
CA MET A 82 2.80 -22.48 -7.34
C MET A 82 2.58 -22.85 -5.86
N GLY A 83 1.35 -23.20 -5.47
CA GLY A 83 0.99 -23.57 -4.10
C GLY A 83 1.56 -24.91 -3.59
N ASP A 84 2.36 -25.61 -4.40
CA ASP A 84 2.99 -26.91 -4.05
C ASP A 84 4.48 -26.79 -3.68
N PHE A 85 5.06 -25.57 -3.70
CA PHE A 85 6.39 -25.32 -3.14
C PHE A 85 6.27 -24.79 -1.70
N ASP A 86 6.08 -25.73 -0.77
CA ASP A 86 6.06 -25.62 0.71
C ASP A 86 7.40 -25.10 1.33
N LEU A 87 8.22 -24.38 0.57
CA LEU A 87 9.58 -23.98 0.93
C LEU A 87 9.69 -22.55 1.51
N PHE A 88 8.59 -21.80 1.61
CA PHE A 88 8.56 -20.48 2.22
C PHE A 88 7.48 -20.40 3.32
N GLN A 89 7.75 -21.12 4.42
CA GLN A 89 6.87 -21.25 5.57
C GLN A 89 6.52 -19.91 6.25
N THR A 90 5.25 -19.79 6.62
CA THR A 90 4.59 -18.80 7.50
C THR A 90 5.30 -18.58 8.85
N ASN A 91 6.21 -19.46 9.25
CA ASN A 91 6.98 -19.38 10.51
C ASN A 91 7.92 -18.16 10.60
N THR A 92 8.37 -17.62 9.47
CA THR A 92 9.21 -16.41 9.49
C THR A 92 8.47 -15.19 10.06
N ASN A 93 7.15 -15.12 9.85
CA ASN A 93 6.36 -14.01 10.36
C ASN A 93 6.24 -14.06 11.89
N VAL A 94 5.90 -15.22 12.45
CA VAL A 94 5.73 -15.36 13.92
C VAL A 94 7.06 -15.24 14.66
N ASN A 95 8.16 -15.74 14.10
CA ASN A 95 9.48 -15.59 14.72
C ASN A 95 9.94 -14.12 14.78
N ASN A 96 9.57 -13.29 13.79
CA ASN A 96 9.80 -11.85 13.84
C ASN A 96 8.98 -11.20 14.97
N GLU A 97 7.74 -11.63 15.18
CA GLU A 97 6.93 -11.12 16.31
C GLU A 97 7.51 -11.50 17.67
N ILE A 98 8.10 -12.70 17.80
CA ILE A 98 8.83 -13.09 19.02
C ILE A 98 10.01 -12.14 19.28
N GLN A 99 10.81 -11.83 18.26
CA GLN A 99 11.92 -10.88 18.41
C GLN A 99 11.44 -9.46 18.72
N SER A 100 10.32 -9.05 18.12
CA SER A 100 9.67 -7.77 18.41
C SER A 100 9.23 -7.68 19.88
N LEU A 101 8.58 -8.72 20.41
CA LEU A 101 8.18 -8.82 21.82
C LEU A 101 9.37 -8.86 22.78
N GLN A 102 10.48 -9.51 22.39
CA GLN A 102 11.72 -9.60 23.19
C GLN A 102 12.63 -8.38 23.05
N SER A 103 12.26 -7.41 22.21
CA SER A 103 13.04 -6.21 21.99
C SER A 103 13.29 -5.45 23.30
N PRO A 104 14.54 -4.99 23.56
CA PRO A 104 14.84 -4.13 24.70
C PRO A 104 13.99 -2.86 24.74
N ALA A 105 13.54 -2.36 23.57
CA ALA A 105 12.70 -1.17 23.51
C ALA A 105 11.32 -1.40 24.14
N VAL A 106 10.72 -2.58 23.92
CA VAL A 106 9.43 -2.94 24.54
C VAL A 106 9.59 -3.01 26.05
N MET A 107 10.64 -3.68 26.55
CA MET A 107 10.88 -3.78 27.99
C MET A 107 11.23 -2.42 28.61
N LEU A 108 11.96 -1.55 27.91
CA LEU A 108 12.26 -0.19 28.38
C LEU A 108 10.99 0.62 28.62
N ASP A 109 10.03 0.56 27.69
CA ASP A 109 8.73 1.22 27.86
C ASP A 109 7.94 0.63 29.01
N VAL A 110 8.00 -0.69 29.23
CA VAL A 110 7.37 -1.36 30.37
C VAL A 110 7.97 -0.88 31.69
N VAL A 111 9.30 -0.84 31.79
CA VAL A 111 10.01 -0.35 32.99
C VAL A 111 9.62 1.10 33.29
N LYS A 112 9.55 1.96 32.27
CA LYS A 112 9.16 3.36 32.43
C LYS A 112 7.70 3.52 32.86
N ARG A 113 6.76 2.79 32.25
CA ARG A 113 5.32 2.88 32.57
C ARG A 113 4.98 2.37 33.96
N LEU A 114 5.66 1.31 34.39
CA LEU A 114 5.42 0.68 35.68
C LEU A 114 6.37 1.17 36.79
N HIS A 115 7.25 2.14 36.49
CA HIS A 115 8.26 2.67 37.40
C HIS A 115 9.13 1.58 38.06
N LEU A 116 9.49 0.56 37.28
CA LEU A 116 10.23 -0.61 37.75
C LEU A 116 11.73 -0.34 37.97
N ASP A 117 12.19 0.87 37.64
CA ASP A 117 13.50 1.37 37.99
C ASP A 117 13.66 1.52 39.51
N ILE A 118 12.56 1.71 40.25
CA ILE A 118 12.53 1.83 41.71
C ILE A 118 12.03 0.53 42.34
N SER A 119 12.78 0.02 43.30
CA SER A 119 12.45 -1.18 44.06
C SER A 119 12.32 -0.88 45.54
N TYR A 120 11.33 -1.53 46.16
CA TYR A 120 10.98 -1.36 47.56
C TYR A 120 11.06 -2.69 48.28
N HIS A 121 11.71 -2.70 49.44
CA HIS A 121 11.85 -3.89 50.27
C HIS A 121 11.60 -3.56 51.73
N THR A 122 11.09 -4.51 52.49
CA THR A 122 11.05 -4.47 53.96
C THR A 122 11.77 -5.67 54.53
N ASP A 123 12.14 -5.60 55.81
CA ASP A 123 12.64 -6.75 56.53
C ASP A 123 11.58 -7.86 56.58
N GLY A 124 11.99 -9.07 56.18
CA GLY A 124 11.22 -10.29 56.30
C GLY A 124 11.87 -11.26 57.28
N GLY A 125 11.32 -12.47 57.41
CA GLY A 125 11.84 -13.45 58.38
C GLY A 125 13.25 -13.94 58.06
N PHE A 126 13.50 -14.36 56.82
CA PHE A 126 14.79 -14.93 56.39
C PHE A 126 15.39 -14.24 55.15
N TYR A 127 14.59 -13.45 54.44
CA TYR A 127 14.98 -12.67 53.27
C TYR A 127 14.16 -11.38 53.24
N LYS A 128 14.65 -10.37 52.53
CA LYS A 128 13.93 -9.10 52.35
C LYS A 128 12.67 -9.32 51.50
N LYS A 129 11.51 -8.88 52.01
CA LYS A 129 10.24 -8.98 51.28
C LYS A 129 10.12 -7.82 50.31
N VAL A 130 9.82 -8.10 49.04
CA VAL A 130 9.51 -7.08 48.04
C VAL A 130 8.15 -6.44 48.32
N LEU A 131 8.09 -5.11 48.26
CA LEU A 131 6.86 -4.34 48.31
C LEU A 131 6.53 -3.82 46.91
N TYR A 132 5.31 -4.09 46.43
CA TYR A 132 4.86 -3.67 45.11
C TYR A 132 3.34 -3.54 45.10
N GLY A 133 2.81 -2.65 44.26
CA GLY A 133 1.38 -2.46 44.09
C GLY A 133 0.69 -2.13 45.41
N ARG A 134 -0.29 -2.96 45.81
CA ARG A 134 -1.10 -2.73 47.02
C ARG A 134 -0.30 -2.88 48.32
N ASP A 135 0.76 -3.68 48.31
CA ASP A 135 1.58 -3.92 49.50
C ASP A 135 2.61 -2.80 49.72
N CYS A 136 2.80 -1.89 48.75
CA CYS A 136 3.74 -0.79 48.86
C CYS A 136 3.09 0.40 49.58
N PRO A 137 3.60 0.83 50.75
CA PRO A 137 3.02 1.96 51.49
C PRO A 137 3.43 3.32 50.90
N TYR A 138 4.58 3.39 50.23
CA TYR A 138 5.17 4.62 49.72
C TYR A 138 5.43 4.54 48.22
N THR A 139 5.41 5.69 47.56
CA THR A 139 5.94 5.86 46.19
C THR A 139 6.89 7.05 46.20
N VAL A 140 8.07 6.87 45.65
CA VAL A 140 9.11 7.90 45.61
C VAL A 140 9.25 8.39 44.19
N ASP A 141 9.17 9.71 44.01
CA ASP A 141 9.49 10.36 42.75
C ASP A 141 10.78 11.17 42.90
N PHE A 142 11.64 11.10 41.88
CA PHE A 142 12.89 11.85 41.82
C PHE A 142 12.79 12.91 40.73
N ASN A 143 13.08 14.17 41.07
CA ASN A 143 12.90 15.29 40.14
C ASN A 143 14.16 15.61 39.33
N GLU A 144 15.35 15.30 39.86
CA GLU A 144 16.62 15.80 39.34
C GLU A 144 17.66 14.70 39.04
N LEU A 145 17.24 13.43 39.01
CA LEU A 145 18.16 12.33 38.72
C LEU A 145 18.26 12.04 37.22
N GLN A 146 19.48 11.73 36.76
CA GLN A 146 19.70 11.26 35.40
C GLN A 146 19.20 9.80 35.24
N ASP A 147 18.97 9.40 33.98
CA ASP A 147 18.42 8.09 33.61
C ASP A 147 19.32 6.90 33.99
N ASN A 148 20.63 7.12 34.16
CA ASN A 148 21.61 6.09 34.50
C ASN A 148 22.07 6.13 35.96
N GLU A 149 21.61 7.10 36.74
CA GLU A 149 22.03 7.25 38.14
C GLU A 149 21.30 6.26 39.05
N SER A 150 22.07 5.62 39.92
CA SER A 150 21.54 4.72 40.94
C SER A 150 21.56 5.41 42.31
N VAL A 151 20.46 5.30 43.05
CA VAL A 151 20.37 5.84 44.41
C VAL A 151 19.67 4.85 45.32
N ALA A 152 20.03 4.85 46.61
CA ALA A 152 19.36 4.07 47.62
C ALA A 152 19.22 4.86 48.91
N PHE A 153 18.19 4.55 49.69
CA PHE A 153 17.96 5.09 51.03
C PHE A 153 16.92 4.26 51.78
N THR A 154 16.82 4.48 53.09
CA THR A 154 15.83 3.84 53.96
C THR A 154 14.79 4.85 54.40
N ILE A 155 13.51 4.51 54.25
CA ILE A 155 12.38 5.24 54.82
C ILE A 155 12.04 4.60 56.16
N ASN A 156 12.25 5.33 57.25
CA ASN A 156 11.78 4.92 58.58
C ASN A 156 10.46 5.64 58.88
N PRO A 157 9.38 4.90 59.18
CA PRO A 157 8.08 5.49 59.48
C PRO A 157 8.17 6.37 60.74
N GLY A 158 7.55 7.56 60.67
CA GLY A 158 7.47 8.52 61.77
C GLY A 158 6.02 8.80 62.18
N LEU A 159 5.85 9.76 63.08
CA LEU A 159 4.53 10.22 63.55
C LEU A 159 4.01 11.38 62.68
N ASP A 160 2.69 11.59 62.69
CA ASP A 160 2.04 12.77 62.09
C ASP A 160 2.34 13.01 60.61
N GLY A 161 2.44 11.94 59.81
CA GLY A 161 2.68 12.03 58.37
C GLY A 161 4.11 12.42 58.00
N GLN A 162 5.06 12.28 58.93
CA GLN A 162 6.49 12.47 58.68
C GLN A 162 7.21 11.13 58.60
N VAL A 163 8.28 11.08 57.80
CA VAL A 163 9.17 9.93 57.70
C VAL A 163 10.63 10.37 57.86
N LEU A 164 11.44 9.51 58.47
CA LEU A 164 12.88 9.75 58.62
C LEU A 164 13.65 8.99 57.54
N LEU A 165 14.30 9.73 56.66
CA LEU A 165 15.13 9.21 55.58
C LEU A 165 16.58 9.04 56.06
N THR A 166 17.13 7.84 55.91
CA THR A 166 18.49 7.46 56.34
C THR A 166 19.22 6.62 55.29
N ASP A 167 20.48 6.29 55.55
CA ASP A 167 21.29 5.32 54.78
C ASP A 167 21.35 5.64 53.29
N PHE A 168 21.57 6.91 52.98
CA PHE A 168 21.66 7.39 51.61
C PHE A 168 22.89 6.82 50.91
N SER A 169 22.71 6.40 49.66
CA SER A 169 23.79 6.01 48.76
C SER A 169 23.51 6.55 47.36
N ARG A 170 24.54 7.01 46.67
CA ARG A 170 24.48 7.46 45.27
C ARG A 170 25.60 6.82 44.48
N ASN A 171 25.26 6.15 43.39
CA ASN A 171 26.18 5.41 42.52
C ASN A 171 27.10 4.43 43.28
N GLY A 172 26.59 3.85 44.37
CA GLY A 172 27.31 2.89 45.22
C GLY A 172 28.19 3.51 46.31
N GLU A 173 28.26 4.84 46.41
CA GLU A 173 28.96 5.54 47.48
C GLU A 173 27.97 5.97 48.57
N ASP A 174 28.29 5.68 49.83
CA ASP A 174 27.49 6.09 50.98
C ASP A 174 27.58 7.60 51.19
N VAL A 175 26.43 8.24 51.34
CA VAL A 175 26.30 9.67 51.57
C VAL A 175 25.80 9.88 52.99
N ALA A 176 26.59 10.57 53.81
CA ALA A 176 26.20 10.85 55.18
C ALA A 176 25.03 11.86 55.23
N GLY A 177 23.99 11.53 55.98
CA GLY A 177 22.86 12.42 56.21
C GLY A 177 21.65 11.70 56.80
N LYS A 178 20.81 12.46 57.49
CA LYS A 178 19.48 12.03 57.92
C LYS A 178 18.53 13.21 57.79
N ILE A 179 17.36 12.99 57.21
CA ILE A 179 16.40 14.07 56.96
C ILE A 179 15.00 13.59 57.31
N THR A 180 14.27 14.42 58.04
CA THR A 180 12.84 14.23 58.24
C THR A 180 12.09 14.85 57.07
N ALA A 181 11.34 14.04 56.33
CA ALA A 181 10.52 14.46 55.21
C ALA A 181 9.04 14.43 55.59
N VAL A 182 8.29 15.45 55.18
CA VAL A 182 6.83 15.45 55.24
C VAL A 182 6.31 14.71 54.01
N LEU A 183 5.37 13.78 54.19
CA LEU A 183 4.79 13.03 53.08
C LEU A 183 4.07 13.97 52.11
N ASN A 184 4.17 13.66 50.82
CA ASN A 184 3.63 14.42 49.69
C ASN A 184 4.23 15.83 49.49
N ASP A 185 5.33 16.16 50.16
CA ASP A 185 6.08 17.40 49.94
C ASP A 185 7.48 17.12 49.37
N THR A 186 8.08 18.13 48.75
CA THR A 186 9.43 18.04 48.17
C THR A 186 10.47 18.19 49.26
N VAL A 187 11.43 17.26 49.31
CA VAL A 187 12.55 17.30 50.25
C VAL A 187 13.88 17.38 49.50
N ASP A 188 14.73 18.31 49.93
CA ASP A 188 16.12 18.40 49.48
C ASP A 188 16.95 17.36 50.23
N ALA A 189 17.17 16.18 49.62
CA ALA A 189 17.96 15.09 50.20
C ALA A 189 19.42 15.08 49.69
N PRO A 190 20.35 14.42 50.39
CA PRO A 190 21.76 14.33 49.97
C PRO A 190 21.95 13.66 48.60
N ILE A 191 20.94 12.90 48.16
CA ILE A 191 20.89 12.20 46.87
C ILE A 191 20.13 12.98 45.78
N GLY A 192 19.73 14.22 46.06
CA GLY A 192 18.93 15.07 45.17
C GLY A 192 17.50 15.32 45.68
N LYS A 193 16.74 16.10 44.93
CA LYS A 193 15.33 16.41 45.26
C LYS A 193 14.44 15.21 45.00
N LEU A 194 13.64 14.86 46.00
CA LEU A 194 12.68 13.77 45.90
C LEU A 194 11.36 14.12 46.62
N VAL A 195 10.32 13.39 46.27
CA VAL A 195 9.01 13.45 46.93
C VAL A 195 8.64 12.05 47.38
N VAL A 196 8.33 11.88 48.67
CA VAL A 196 7.80 10.61 49.20
C VAL A 196 6.29 10.73 49.32
N LYS A 197 5.55 10.00 48.50
CA LYS A 197 4.09 9.98 48.47
C LYS A 197 3.54 8.78 49.22
N VAL A 198 2.34 8.93 49.79
CA VAL A 198 1.58 7.80 50.33
C VAL A 198 0.91 7.08 49.17
N ALA A 199 1.20 5.79 49.01
CA ALA A 199 0.62 4.96 47.94
C ALA A 199 -0.74 4.36 48.36
N ASN A 200 -0.91 4.03 49.65
CA ASN A 200 -2.16 3.52 50.20
C ASN A 200 -2.47 4.16 51.55
N ASP A 201 -3.58 4.90 51.60
CA ASP A 201 -4.05 5.68 52.76
C ASP A 201 -4.40 4.83 53.99
N SER A 202 -4.44 3.50 53.83
CA SER A 202 -4.75 2.53 54.89
C SER A 202 -3.53 1.77 55.44
N ALA A 203 -2.33 2.02 54.90
CA ALA A 203 -1.13 1.28 55.26
C ALA A 203 -0.24 2.10 56.21
N THR A 204 -0.59 2.11 57.51
CA THR A 204 0.42 2.40 58.54
C THR A 204 1.44 1.27 58.50
N HIS A 205 2.64 1.56 57.98
CA HIS A 205 3.72 0.60 57.89
C HIS A 205 4.72 0.90 58.99
N ASP A 206 4.86 -0.01 59.95
CA ASP A 206 5.71 0.18 61.14
C ASP A 206 7.17 -0.26 60.92
N SER A 207 7.47 -0.90 59.78
CA SER A 207 8.81 -1.38 59.44
C SER A 207 9.56 -0.41 58.54
N PRO A 208 10.91 -0.36 58.62
CA PRO A 208 11.73 0.37 57.66
C PRO A 208 11.53 -0.15 56.23
N VAL A 209 11.40 0.77 55.28
CA VAL A 209 11.29 0.46 53.84
C VAL A 209 12.59 0.87 53.15
N TYR A 210 13.30 -0.11 52.62
CA TYR A 210 14.50 0.08 51.81
C TYR A 210 14.09 0.41 50.38
N VAL A 211 14.50 1.58 49.90
CA VAL A 211 14.24 2.07 48.54
C VAL A 211 15.54 2.07 47.77
N SER A 212 15.52 1.52 46.55
CA SER A 212 16.64 1.67 45.63
C SER A 212 16.15 1.88 44.21
N ARG A 213 16.68 2.91 43.56
CA ARG A 213 16.50 3.20 42.14
C ARG A 213 17.75 2.78 41.38
N ARG A 214 17.54 2.13 40.24
CA ARG A 214 18.59 1.79 39.27
C ARG A 214 18.39 2.56 37.97
N GLY A 215 19.41 2.60 37.13
CA GLY A 215 19.28 3.18 35.81
C GLY A 215 18.26 2.41 34.96
N TYR A 216 17.57 3.11 34.05
CA TYR A 216 16.54 2.48 33.20
C TYR A 216 17.10 1.33 32.34
N GLN A 217 18.32 1.47 31.83
CA GLN A 217 18.99 0.45 31.02
C GLN A 217 19.26 -0.83 31.84
N ASP A 218 19.80 -0.68 33.06
CA ASP A 218 20.10 -1.80 33.95
C ASP A 218 18.81 -2.51 34.38
N ALA A 219 17.79 -1.73 34.77
CA ALA A 219 16.47 -2.28 35.07
C ALA A 219 15.90 -3.04 33.85
N THR A 220 15.98 -2.45 32.65
CA THR A 220 15.52 -3.09 31.41
C THR A 220 16.22 -4.42 31.17
N GLY A 221 17.55 -4.49 31.32
CA GLY A 221 18.32 -5.72 31.16
C GLY A 221 17.87 -6.81 32.14
N ASP A 222 17.66 -6.45 33.40
CA ASP A 222 17.22 -7.39 34.43
C ASP A 222 15.82 -7.93 34.16
N TYR A 223 14.85 -7.06 33.88
CA TYR A 223 13.49 -7.51 33.58
C TYR A 223 13.45 -8.28 32.26
N ALA A 224 14.18 -7.85 31.22
CA ALA A 224 14.26 -8.57 29.95
C ALA A 224 14.82 -10.00 30.11
N SER A 225 15.82 -10.19 30.97
CA SER A 225 16.40 -11.52 31.23
C SER A 225 15.42 -12.52 31.87
N ASN A 226 14.38 -12.00 32.54
CA ASN A 226 13.34 -12.79 33.19
C ASN A 226 12.11 -13.04 32.32
N LEU A 227 12.04 -12.40 31.14
CA LEU A 227 11.01 -12.63 30.13
C LEU A 227 11.42 -13.74 29.17
N SER A 228 10.55 -14.74 29.00
CA SER A 228 10.70 -15.80 28.00
C SER A 228 9.52 -15.77 27.05
N VAL A 229 9.81 -15.72 25.75
CA VAL A 229 8.82 -15.69 24.67
C VAL A 229 9.13 -16.85 23.73
N THR A 230 8.19 -17.77 23.59
CA THR A 230 8.39 -19.01 22.83
C THR A 230 7.15 -19.34 22.01
N LEU A 231 7.32 -20.00 20.87
CA LEU A 231 6.20 -20.60 20.14
C LEU A 231 5.53 -21.69 20.98
N SER A 232 4.22 -21.84 20.83
CA SER A 232 3.50 -22.98 21.42
C SER A 232 3.86 -24.31 20.74
N ASP A 233 4.15 -24.26 19.43
CA ASP A 233 4.62 -25.38 18.60
C ASP A 233 5.34 -24.80 17.36
N GLU A 234 6.18 -25.58 16.67
CA GLU A 234 6.98 -25.14 15.51
C GLU A 234 6.15 -24.58 14.35
N LYS A 235 4.86 -24.89 14.29
CA LYS A 235 3.92 -24.40 13.27
C LYS A 235 2.77 -23.56 13.85
N SER A 236 2.89 -23.14 15.11
CA SER A 236 1.83 -22.39 15.79
C SER A 236 1.92 -20.88 15.52
N THR A 237 0.77 -20.23 15.38
CA THR A 237 0.64 -18.76 15.43
C THR A 237 0.41 -18.24 16.85
N VAL A 238 0.43 -19.12 17.85
CA VAL A 238 0.27 -18.77 19.27
C VAL A 238 1.63 -18.69 19.94
N ILE A 239 1.94 -17.52 20.48
CA ILE A 239 3.13 -17.23 21.27
C ILE A 239 2.79 -17.38 22.75
N ASN A 240 3.61 -18.15 23.48
CA ASN A 240 3.57 -18.21 24.93
C ASN A 240 4.62 -17.24 25.51
N LEU A 241 4.14 -16.32 26.33
CA LEU A 241 4.97 -15.45 27.15
C LEU A 241 5.01 -16.02 28.56
N SER A 242 6.18 -15.96 29.19
CA SER A 242 6.31 -16.25 30.61
C SER A 242 7.28 -15.29 31.28
N PHE A 243 7.00 -14.94 32.53
CA PHE A 243 7.79 -13.99 33.29
C PHE A 243 8.07 -14.52 34.69
N LYS A 244 9.34 -14.45 35.11
CA LYS A 244 9.80 -14.91 36.42
C LYS A 244 9.99 -13.74 37.38
N ASP A 245 9.36 -13.81 38.54
CA ASP A 245 9.50 -12.78 39.58
C ASP A 245 9.20 -13.33 40.98
N VAL A 246 9.78 -12.71 42.01
CA VAL A 246 9.43 -12.94 43.42
C VAL A 246 8.06 -12.33 43.80
N CYS A 247 7.59 -11.32 43.07
CA CYS A 247 6.28 -10.71 43.25
C CYS A 247 5.31 -11.16 42.15
N ILE A 248 4.26 -11.86 42.56
CA ILE A 248 3.20 -12.36 41.66
C ILE A 248 2.53 -11.21 40.89
N GLN A 249 2.13 -10.15 41.58
CA GLN A 249 1.41 -9.03 40.96
C GLN A 249 2.31 -8.32 39.94
N ARG A 250 3.59 -8.08 40.29
CA ARG A 250 4.55 -7.45 39.37
C ARG A 250 4.76 -8.26 38.10
N ALA A 251 4.84 -9.60 38.21
CA ALA A 251 4.95 -10.46 37.03
C ALA A 251 3.73 -10.37 36.10
N GLU A 252 2.51 -10.27 36.67
CA GLU A 252 1.28 -10.09 35.89
C GLU A 252 1.23 -8.72 35.23
N ASP A 253 1.55 -7.66 35.97
CA ASP A 253 1.55 -6.28 35.46
C ASP A 253 2.59 -6.10 34.36
N VAL A 254 3.79 -6.70 34.50
CA VAL A 254 4.82 -6.72 33.45
C VAL A 254 4.31 -7.42 32.19
N LEU A 255 3.75 -8.63 32.30
CA LEU A 255 3.24 -9.36 31.13
C LEU A 255 2.12 -8.60 30.41
N ASN A 256 1.16 -8.07 31.18
CA ASN A 256 0.06 -7.29 30.62
C ASN A 256 0.57 -6.03 29.91
N THR A 257 1.58 -5.36 30.49
CA THR A 257 2.14 -4.13 29.91
C THR A 257 3.00 -4.43 28.69
N VAL A 258 3.76 -5.53 28.66
CA VAL A 258 4.48 -5.99 27.45
C VAL A 258 3.51 -6.18 26.29
N ILE A 259 2.39 -6.87 26.53
CA ILE A 259 1.34 -7.09 25.53
C ILE A 259 0.71 -5.75 25.10
N ALA A 260 0.44 -4.86 26.04
CA ALA A 260 -0.14 -3.55 25.74
C ALA A 260 0.80 -2.67 24.90
N VAL A 261 2.09 -2.59 25.26
CA VAL A 261 3.12 -1.83 24.52
C VAL A 261 3.30 -2.40 23.12
N TYR A 262 3.35 -3.73 22.98
CA TYR A 262 3.43 -4.39 21.69
C TYR A 262 2.22 -4.04 20.80
N ASN A 263 1.00 -4.18 21.32
CA ASN A 263 -0.22 -3.85 20.56
C ASN A 263 -0.26 -2.37 20.17
N GLU A 264 0.16 -1.48 21.07
CA GLU A 264 0.22 -0.04 20.79
C GLU A 264 1.22 0.28 19.67
N ASN A 265 2.41 -0.31 19.72
CA ASN A 265 3.43 -0.14 18.68
C ASN A 265 2.97 -0.71 17.33
N TRP A 266 2.31 -1.88 17.34
CA TRP A 266 1.72 -2.46 16.14
C TRP A 266 0.67 -1.54 15.49
N ILE A 267 -0.21 -0.92 16.30
CA ILE A 267 -1.21 0.04 15.81
C ILE A 267 -0.53 1.30 15.26
N LYS A 268 0.51 1.82 15.96
CA LYS A 268 1.26 2.99 15.49
C LYS A 268 1.89 2.74 14.12
N ASP A 269 2.53 1.60 13.92
CA ASP A 269 3.15 1.24 12.65
C ASP A 269 2.10 1.11 11.54
N LYS A 270 0.94 0.51 11.82
CA LYS A 270 -0.18 0.45 10.87
C LYS A 270 -0.70 1.83 10.49
N ASN A 271 -0.86 2.71 11.47
CA ASN A 271 -1.29 4.08 11.22
C ASN A 271 -0.25 4.84 10.38
N GLN A 272 1.05 4.64 10.64
CA GLN A 272 2.11 5.26 9.86
C GLN A 272 2.09 4.81 8.40
N ILE A 273 1.81 3.52 8.13
CA ILE A 273 1.65 3.00 6.76
C ILE A 273 0.44 3.65 6.08
N ALA A 274 -0.69 3.76 6.77
CA ALA A 274 -1.90 4.38 6.25
C ALA A 274 -1.69 5.87 5.92
N VAL A 275 -1.06 6.62 6.83
CA VAL A 275 -0.69 8.03 6.62
C VAL A 275 0.25 8.17 5.44
N SER A 276 1.29 7.34 5.35
CA SER A 276 2.27 7.39 4.26
C SER A 276 1.63 7.05 2.91
N THR A 277 0.70 6.09 2.88
CA THR A 277 -0.04 5.71 1.67
C THR A 277 -1.00 6.82 1.25
N SER A 278 -1.69 7.45 2.21
CA SER A 278 -2.55 8.60 1.94
C SER A 278 -1.75 9.78 1.39
N ALA A 279 -0.57 10.05 1.95
CA ALA A 279 0.34 11.08 1.46
C ALA A 279 0.78 10.79 0.01
N PHE A 280 1.22 9.55 -0.27
CA PHE A 280 1.60 9.13 -1.62
C PHE A 280 0.47 9.29 -2.65
N ILE A 281 -0.77 8.90 -2.29
CA ILE A 281 -1.94 9.06 -3.17
C ILE A 281 -2.23 10.54 -3.39
N SER A 282 -2.16 11.36 -2.35
CA SER A 282 -2.42 12.81 -2.44
C SER A 282 -1.40 13.50 -3.34
N ASP A 283 -0.11 13.18 -3.17
CA ASP A 283 0.96 13.69 -4.03
C ASP A 283 0.74 13.26 -5.49
N ARG A 284 0.36 11.99 -5.72
CA ARG A 284 0.11 11.50 -7.07
C ARG A 284 -1.11 12.15 -7.72
N LEU A 285 -2.18 12.40 -6.96
CA LEU A 285 -3.37 13.07 -7.45
C LEU A 285 -3.06 14.52 -7.84
N GLY A 286 -2.30 15.26 -7.02
CA GLY A 286 -1.88 16.61 -7.34
C GLY A 286 -1.03 16.70 -8.62
N VAL A 287 -0.11 15.74 -8.83
CA VAL A 287 0.65 15.65 -10.08
C VAL A 287 -0.26 15.38 -11.28
N ILE A 288 -1.22 14.46 -11.15
CA ILE A 288 -2.17 14.14 -12.22
C ILE A 288 -3.08 15.34 -12.54
N GLU A 289 -3.57 16.05 -11.52
CA GLU A 289 -4.37 17.27 -11.69
C GLU A 289 -3.59 18.36 -12.44
N GLN A 290 -2.30 18.53 -12.11
CA GLN A 290 -1.42 19.47 -12.81
C GLN A 290 -1.14 19.03 -14.25
N GLU A 291 -0.88 17.74 -14.49
CA GLU A 291 -0.68 17.18 -15.84
C GLU A 291 -1.95 17.35 -16.70
N LEU A 292 -3.14 17.07 -16.15
CA LEU A 292 -4.42 17.29 -16.84
C LEU A 292 -4.70 18.77 -17.12
N GLY A 293 -4.45 19.66 -16.15
CA GLY A 293 -4.60 21.10 -16.35
C GLY A 293 -3.70 21.63 -17.47
N ASN A 294 -2.44 21.18 -17.51
CA ASN A 294 -1.52 21.51 -18.60
C ASN A 294 -1.96 20.91 -19.94
N VAL A 295 -2.50 19.69 -19.96
CA VAL A 295 -3.03 19.06 -21.18
C VAL A 295 -4.23 19.84 -21.71
N ASP A 296 -5.17 20.24 -20.86
CA ASP A 296 -6.32 21.06 -21.26
C ASP A 296 -5.89 22.46 -21.78
N GLU A 297 -4.92 23.09 -21.11
CA GLU A 297 -4.36 24.36 -21.57
C GLU A 297 -3.63 24.20 -22.91
N ASN A 298 -2.84 23.14 -23.09
CA ASN A 298 -2.17 22.81 -24.36
C ASN A 298 -3.16 22.49 -25.48
N ILE A 299 -4.25 21.78 -25.19
CA ILE A 299 -5.30 21.51 -26.17
C ILE A 299 -6.02 22.81 -26.56
N SER A 300 -6.32 23.67 -25.58
CA SER A 300 -6.96 24.96 -25.80
C SER A 300 -6.07 25.90 -26.63
N SER A 301 -4.79 26.01 -26.28
CA SER A 301 -3.81 26.81 -27.02
C SER A 301 -3.61 26.27 -28.44
N TYR A 302 -3.49 24.95 -28.60
CA TYR A 302 -3.39 24.32 -29.93
C TYR A 302 -4.62 24.59 -30.80
N LYS A 303 -5.83 24.46 -30.26
CA LYS A 303 -7.09 24.81 -30.96
C LYS A 303 -7.15 26.28 -31.34
N SER A 304 -6.73 27.18 -30.44
CA SER A 304 -6.74 28.62 -30.68
C SER A 304 -5.68 29.06 -31.68
N GLU A 305 -4.48 28.49 -31.63
CA GLU A 305 -3.35 28.83 -32.51
C GLU A 305 -3.57 28.31 -33.94
N HIS A 306 -4.13 27.12 -34.07
CA HIS A 306 -4.42 26.52 -35.38
C HIS A 306 -5.83 26.85 -35.90
N LEU A 307 -6.58 27.70 -35.18
CA LEU A 307 -7.96 28.11 -35.50
C LEU A 307 -8.84 26.92 -35.90
N LEU A 308 -8.64 25.77 -35.24
CA LEU A 308 -9.35 24.54 -35.62
C LEU A 308 -10.85 24.77 -35.34
N PRO A 309 -11.70 24.80 -36.39
CA PRO A 309 -13.13 24.91 -36.19
C PRO A 309 -13.62 23.72 -35.37
N ASP A 310 -14.74 23.87 -34.67
CA ASP A 310 -15.37 22.73 -34.00
C ASP A 310 -15.58 21.62 -35.04
N VAL A 311 -14.78 20.56 -34.92
CA VAL A 311 -14.74 19.43 -35.85
C VAL A 311 -16.13 18.80 -35.96
N GLN A 312 -16.93 18.86 -34.89
CA GLN A 312 -18.30 18.39 -34.84
C GLN A 312 -19.24 19.26 -35.71
N ALA A 313 -19.07 20.58 -35.66
CA ALA A 313 -19.83 21.53 -36.47
C ALA A 313 -19.45 21.42 -37.96
N ALA A 314 -18.15 21.28 -38.25
CA ALA A 314 -17.64 21.10 -39.61
C ALA A 314 -18.14 19.79 -40.24
N ALA A 315 -18.13 18.68 -39.48
CA ALA A 315 -18.67 17.40 -39.94
C ALA A 315 -20.19 17.45 -40.22
N SER A 316 -20.94 18.19 -39.39
CA SER A 316 -22.38 18.37 -39.57
C SER A 316 -22.71 19.19 -40.82
N MET A 317 -22.00 20.30 -41.04
CA MET A 317 -22.13 21.10 -42.28
C MET A 317 -21.76 20.28 -43.52
N TYR A 318 -20.69 19.48 -43.46
CA TYR A 318 -20.29 18.65 -44.59
C TYR A 318 -21.33 17.56 -44.92
N MET A 319 -21.93 16.93 -43.90
CA MET A 319 -23.02 15.97 -44.08
C MET A 319 -24.26 16.60 -44.72
N GLU A 320 -24.64 17.81 -44.30
CA GLU A 320 -25.78 18.53 -44.86
C GLU A 320 -25.54 18.97 -46.31
N GLN A 321 -24.36 19.55 -46.59
CA GLN A 321 -23.95 19.90 -47.95
C GLN A 321 -23.89 18.68 -48.86
N SER A 322 -23.41 17.53 -48.36
CA SER A 322 -23.36 16.27 -49.11
C SER A 322 -24.77 15.75 -49.42
N SER A 323 -25.70 15.87 -48.48
CA SER A 323 -27.11 15.50 -48.70
C SER A 323 -27.75 16.37 -49.79
N GLU A 324 -27.56 17.69 -49.71
CA GLU A 324 -28.09 18.62 -50.70
C GLU A 324 -27.50 18.39 -52.10
N THR A 325 -26.19 18.14 -52.17
CA THR A 325 -25.50 17.83 -53.43
C THR A 325 -26.01 16.51 -54.04
N ASN A 326 -26.24 15.49 -53.22
CA ASN A 326 -26.84 14.23 -53.68
C ASN A 326 -28.28 14.43 -54.19
N ALA A 327 -29.06 15.29 -53.55
CA ALA A 327 -30.40 15.63 -54.03
C ALA A 327 -30.36 16.33 -55.40
N GLN A 328 -29.41 17.26 -55.60
CA GLN A 328 -29.19 17.91 -56.89
C GLN A 328 -28.74 16.92 -57.98
N ILE A 329 -27.83 15.99 -57.66
CA ILE A 329 -27.39 14.93 -58.58
C ILE A 329 -28.56 14.02 -58.97
N LEU A 330 -29.44 13.67 -58.03
CA LEU A 330 -30.62 12.86 -58.31
C LEU A 330 -31.60 13.59 -59.23
N ALA A 331 -31.82 14.88 -59.01
CA ALA A 331 -32.65 15.72 -59.86
C ALA A 331 -32.09 15.79 -61.29
N LEU A 332 -30.79 16.06 -61.44
CA LEU A 332 -30.10 16.10 -62.73
C LEU A 332 -30.13 14.74 -63.46
N ASN A 333 -29.91 13.64 -62.75
CA ASN A 333 -30.01 12.30 -63.33
C ASN A 333 -31.43 11.99 -63.81
N THR A 334 -32.44 12.43 -63.07
CA THR A 334 -33.84 12.29 -63.48
C THR A 334 -34.09 13.08 -64.76
N GLN A 335 -33.67 14.35 -64.82
CA GLN A 335 -33.75 15.18 -66.02
C GLN A 335 -33.00 14.57 -67.22
N LEU A 336 -31.82 13.99 -67.01
CA LEU A 336 -31.05 13.32 -68.06
C LEU A 336 -31.73 12.05 -68.56
N SER A 337 -32.25 11.22 -67.65
CA SER A 337 -32.97 9.99 -67.98
C SER A 337 -34.23 10.29 -68.78
N MET A 338 -34.91 11.36 -68.40
CA MET A 338 -36.03 11.95 -69.12
C MET A 338 -35.68 12.47 -70.51
N ALA A 339 -34.60 13.24 -70.64
CA ALA A 339 -34.12 13.72 -71.94
C ALA A 339 -33.77 12.54 -72.86
N ARG A 340 -33.17 11.47 -72.31
CA ARG A 340 -32.91 10.22 -73.04
C ARG A 340 -34.19 9.50 -73.42
N TYR A 341 -35.19 9.47 -72.54
CA TYR A 341 -36.50 8.88 -72.83
C TYR A 341 -37.18 9.61 -73.99
N ILE A 342 -37.24 10.94 -73.95
CA ILE A 342 -37.80 11.77 -75.03
C ILE A 342 -37.01 11.55 -76.33
N ARG A 343 -35.67 11.59 -76.28
CA ARG A 343 -34.82 11.32 -77.45
C ARG A 343 -35.12 9.96 -78.06
N ASN A 344 -35.12 8.90 -77.24
CA ASN A 344 -35.37 7.54 -77.70
C ASN A 344 -36.79 7.38 -78.27
N TYR A 345 -37.77 8.08 -77.71
CA TYR A 345 -39.15 8.09 -78.21
C TYR A 345 -39.23 8.73 -79.60
N LEU A 346 -38.53 9.84 -79.82
CA LEU A 346 -38.52 10.57 -81.10
C LEU A 346 -37.70 9.87 -82.18
N THR A 347 -36.64 9.13 -81.81
CA THR A 347 -35.76 8.45 -82.77
C THR A 347 -36.23 7.05 -83.17
N ASN A 348 -37.24 6.47 -82.52
CA ASN A 348 -37.74 5.14 -82.84
C ASN A 348 -38.83 5.18 -83.92
N SER A 349 -38.56 4.54 -85.07
CA SER A 349 -39.43 4.54 -86.26
C SER A 349 -40.82 3.91 -86.07
N THR A 350 -41.03 3.19 -84.95
CA THR A 350 -42.30 2.51 -84.61
C THR A 350 -43.29 3.40 -83.85
N SER A 351 -42.84 4.56 -83.33
CA SER A 351 -43.64 5.45 -82.47
C SER A 351 -44.31 6.61 -83.21
N LYS A 352 -44.30 6.61 -84.56
CA LYS A 352 -44.67 7.78 -85.41
C LYS A 352 -46.06 8.39 -85.15
N ASN A 353 -47.00 7.68 -84.51
CA ASN A 353 -48.37 8.15 -84.27
C ASN A 353 -48.80 8.12 -82.78
N GLN A 354 -47.85 7.96 -81.84
CA GLN A 354 -48.19 7.88 -80.42
C GLN A 354 -47.92 9.22 -79.72
N LEU A 355 -48.89 9.69 -78.93
CA LEU A 355 -48.80 10.98 -78.22
C LEU A 355 -47.86 10.85 -77.02
N LEU A 356 -47.02 11.88 -76.81
CA LEU A 356 -46.16 11.99 -75.64
C LEU A 356 -47.01 12.02 -74.36
N PRO A 357 -46.60 11.34 -73.27
CA PRO A 357 -47.29 11.42 -71.99
C PRO A 357 -47.31 12.88 -71.48
N ALA A 358 -48.50 13.41 -71.20
CA ALA A 358 -48.74 14.82 -70.86
C ALA A 358 -48.30 15.24 -69.43
N ASN A 359 -47.49 14.45 -68.75
CA ASN A 359 -46.88 14.88 -67.50
C ASN A 359 -45.45 14.32 -67.43
N SER A 360 -44.59 14.93 -68.22
CA SER A 360 -43.20 14.53 -68.30
C SER A 360 -42.43 14.95 -67.03
N GLY A 361 -42.86 15.90 -66.21
CA GLY A 361 -42.12 16.22 -64.97
C GLY A 361 -40.79 16.94 -65.21
N ILE A 362 -40.65 17.61 -66.37
CA ILE A 362 -39.58 18.56 -66.60
C ILE A 362 -39.99 19.87 -65.95
N GLU A 363 -39.53 20.12 -64.72
CA GLU A 363 -39.70 21.40 -64.02
C GLU A 363 -38.79 22.49 -64.60
N SER A 364 -38.83 22.71 -65.91
CA SER A 364 -38.28 23.90 -66.55
C SER A 364 -39.38 24.54 -67.39
N PRO A 365 -40.06 25.58 -66.85
CA PRO A 365 -41.19 26.24 -67.51
C PRO A 365 -40.87 26.70 -68.94
N GLY A 366 -39.61 27.06 -69.22
CA GLY A 366 -39.18 27.50 -70.55
C GLY A 366 -39.11 26.37 -71.58
N ILE A 367 -38.60 25.20 -71.18
CA ILE A 367 -38.47 24.03 -72.06
C ILE A 367 -39.85 23.41 -72.32
N GLU A 368 -40.70 23.35 -71.29
CA GLU A 368 -42.06 22.86 -71.42
C GLU A 368 -42.90 23.74 -72.37
N GLN A 369 -42.78 25.07 -72.27
CA GLN A 369 -43.43 26.02 -73.19
C GLN A 369 -42.92 25.90 -74.63
N GLN A 370 -41.61 25.70 -74.83
CA GLN A 370 -41.05 25.50 -76.17
C GLN A 370 -41.46 24.15 -76.78
N ILE A 371 -41.46 23.07 -76.00
CA ILE A 371 -41.92 21.75 -76.46
C ILE A 371 -43.41 21.80 -76.79
N LEU A 372 -44.24 22.44 -75.96
CA LEU A 372 -45.67 22.63 -76.24
C LEU A 372 -45.91 23.53 -77.46
N ALA A 373 -45.08 24.55 -77.69
CA ALA A 373 -45.17 25.39 -78.88
C ALA A 373 -44.83 24.60 -80.15
N ILE A 374 -43.75 23.83 -80.13
CA ILE A 374 -43.33 22.97 -81.26
C ILE A 374 -44.39 21.89 -81.54
N LEU A 375 -44.94 21.25 -80.51
CA LEU A 375 -46.03 20.26 -80.69
C LEU A 375 -47.32 20.91 -81.23
N ARG A 376 -47.59 22.17 -80.90
CA ARG A 376 -48.74 22.93 -81.40
C ARG A 376 -48.55 23.32 -82.87
N ASP A 377 -47.35 23.69 -83.28
CA ASP A 377 -47.00 23.95 -84.68
C ASP A 377 -47.02 22.66 -85.51
N ILE A 378 -46.47 21.56 -85.00
CA ILE A 378 -46.54 20.24 -85.67
C ILE A 378 -48.00 19.79 -85.88
N LYS A 379 -48.87 20.00 -84.88
CA LYS A 379 -50.30 19.68 -85.01
C LYS A 379 -50.99 20.55 -86.07
N LYS A 380 -50.62 21.83 -86.15
CA LYS A 380 -51.14 22.78 -87.15
C LYS A 380 -50.70 22.41 -88.57
N ASP A 381 -49.48 21.93 -88.74
CA ASP A 381 -48.96 21.50 -90.05
C ASP A 381 -49.60 20.18 -90.51
N ILE A 382 -49.87 19.26 -89.57
CA ILE A 382 -50.61 18.01 -89.84
C ILE A 382 -52.08 18.29 -90.20
N ASP A 383 -52.74 19.22 -89.50
CA ASP A 383 -54.14 19.61 -89.78
C ASP A 383 -54.31 20.29 -91.16
N ASN A 384 -53.24 20.87 -91.72
CA ASN A 384 -53.22 21.50 -93.05
C ASN A 384 -52.86 20.52 -94.20
N GLY A 385 -52.64 19.23 -93.91
CA GLY A 385 -52.43 18.19 -94.92
C GLY A 385 -51.01 18.12 -95.52
N GLU A 386 -50.02 18.79 -94.94
CA GLU A 386 -48.61 18.65 -95.32
C GLU A 386 -47.94 17.51 -94.54
N GLN A 387 -47.14 16.68 -95.21
CA GLN A 387 -46.32 15.69 -94.51
C GLN A 387 -45.21 16.42 -93.73
N PRO A 388 -44.98 16.11 -92.44
CA PRO A 388 -43.88 16.70 -91.68
C PRO A 388 -42.56 16.05 -92.15
N GLY A 389 -42.02 16.58 -93.24
CA GLY A 389 -40.78 16.12 -93.87
C GLY A 389 -39.60 16.98 -93.45
N GLU A 390 -38.58 16.35 -92.85
CA GLU A 390 -37.17 16.77 -92.66
C GLU A 390 -36.87 18.15 -92.02
N ALA A 391 -37.55 19.22 -92.41
CA ALA A 391 -37.37 20.58 -91.92
C ALA A 391 -37.80 20.76 -90.45
N VAL A 392 -38.84 20.04 -90.00
CA VAL A 392 -39.34 20.09 -88.62
C VAL A 392 -38.37 19.42 -87.65
N THR A 393 -37.82 18.26 -88.05
CA THR A 393 -36.74 17.59 -87.31
C THR A 393 -35.50 18.46 -87.28
N ALA A 394 -35.16 19.13 -88.39
CA ALA A 394 -34.04 20.06 -88.44
C ALA A 394 -34.24 21.28 -87.53
N ALA A 395 -35.43 21.88 -87.50
CA ALA A 395 -35.77 23.01 -86.62
C ALA A 395 -35.77 22.61 -85.14
N MET A 396 -36.26 21.42 -84.81
CA MET A 396 -36.20 20.87 -83.46
C MET A 396 -34.76 20.53 -83.04
N PHE A 397 -33.96 19.94 -83.94
CA PHE A 397 -32.53 19.75 -83.72
C PHE A 397 -31.76 21.07 -83.67
N GLN A 398 -32.24 22.14 -84.32
CA GLN A 398 -31.64 23.46 -84.29
C GLN A 398 -31.97 24.15 -82.96
N ALA A 399 -33.24 24.17 -82.54
CA ALA A 399 -33.67 24.71 -81.26
C ALA A 399 -33.06 23.93 -80.08
N MET A 400 -32.94 22.61 -80.18
CA MET A 400 -32.26 21.78 -79.18
C MET A 400 -30.75 21.99 -79.22
N ARG A 401 -30.15 22.22 -80.40
CA ARG A 401 -28.73 22.60 -80.54
C ARG A 401 -28.46 24.00 -80.04
N ASP A 402 -29.40 24.92 -80.18
CA ASP A 402 -29.29 26.31 -79.76
C ASP A 402 -29.52 26.41 -78.24
N ALA A 403 -30.46 25.66 -77.67
CA ALA A 403 -30.61 25.48 -76.22
C ALA A 403 -29.40 24.73 -75.61
N LEU A 404 -28.88 23.71 -76.30
CA LEU A 404 -27.59 23.07 -75.95
C LEU A 404 -26.39 23.98 -76.26
N ALA A 405 -26.50 24.99 -77.13
CA ALA A 405 -25.41 25.93 -77.45
C ALA A 405 -25.36 27.07 -76.43
N GLU A 406 -26.52 27.47 -75.92
CA GLU A 406 -26.69 28.36 -74.78
C GLU A 406 -26.22 27.66 -73.48
N GLN A 407 -26.35 26.32 -73.42
CA GLN A 407 -25.73 25.48 -72.39
C GLN A 407 -24.29 25.01 -72.73
N LYS A 408 -23.81 25.23 -73.97
CA LYS A 408 -22.40 25.04 -74.34
C LYS A 408 -21.63 26.29 -73.92
N GLN A 409 -21.33 26.37 -72.64
CA GLN A 409 -19.93 26.61 -72.35
C GLN A 409 -19.13 25.47 -72.99
N LYS A 410 -18.11 25.85 -73.77
CA LYS A 410 -17.14 25.05 -74.52
C LYS A 410 -16.95 23.63 -73.95
N PRO A 411 -16.68 22.59 -74.78
CA PRO A 411 -16.34 21.27 -74.24
C PRO A 411 -15.25 21.46 -73.19
N LEU A 412 -15.60 21.25 -71.92
CA LEU A 412 -14.71 21.53 -70.80
C LEU A 412 -13.45 20.69 -71.02
N SER A 413 -12.32 21.35 -71.27
CA SER A 413 -11.04 20.68 -71.17
C SER A 413 -10.84 20.25 -69.72
N ILE A 414 -10.07 19.20 -69.48
CA ILE A 414 -9.66 18.78 -68.12
C ILE A 414 -9.06 19.97 -67.35
N ASP A 415 -8.40 20.89 -68.04
CA ASP A 415 -7.86 22.12 -67.45
C ASP A 415 -8.97 23.15 -67.08
N ASP A 416 -10.10 23.20 -67.79
CA ASP A 416 -11.24 24.09 -67.49
C ASP A 416 -12.05 23.59 -66.28
N VAL A 417 -12.23 22.27 -66.13
CA VAL A 417 -12.84 21.65 -64.94
C VAL A 417 -11.97 21.90 -63.71
N THR A 418 -10.65 21.77 -63.87
CA THR A 418 -9.68 21.98 -62.80
C THR A 418 -9.66 23.45 -62.35
N ALA A 419 -9.73 24.39 -63.30
CA ALA A 419 -9.82 25.82 -62.99
C ALA A 419 -11.17 26.21 -62.34
N MET A 420 -12.28 25.58 -62.74
CA MET A 420 -13.60 25.85 -62.17
C MET A 420 -13.72 25.32 -60.72
N ILE A 421 -13.19 24.12 -60.46
CA ILE A 421 -13.13 23.54 -59.11
C ILE A 421 -12.17 24.34 -58.22
N ALA A 422 -11.02 24.76 -58.73
CA ALA A 422 -10.09 25.64 -58.00
C ALA A 422 -10.70 27.02 -57.70
N GLY A 423 -11.49 27.58 -58.63
CA GLY A 423 -12.19 28.85 -58.44
C GLY A 423 -13.32 28.79 -57.41
N GLN A 424 -14.06 27.67 -57.33
CA GLN A 424 -15.08 27.47 -56.29
C GLN A 424 -14.48 27.18 -54.91
N ILE A 425 -13.33 26.49 -54.85
CA ILE A 425 -12.63 26.21 -53.59
C ILE A 425 -11.93 27.47 -53.04
N GLY A 426 -11.37 28.33 -53.90
CA GLY A 426 -10.77 29.60 -53.49
C GLY A 426 -11.76 30.63 -52.92
N GLN A 427 -13.06 30.47 -53.18
CA GLN A 427 -14.12 31.25 -52.53
C GLN A 427 -14.56 30.68 -51.17
N LEU A 428 -14.26 29.41 -50.90
CA LEU A 428 -14.67 28.69 -49.69
C LEU A 428 -13.54 28.57 -48.65
N ALA A 429 -12.27 28.72 -49.05
CA ALA A 429 -11.12 28.85 -48.16
C ALA A 429 -9.97 29.60 -48.88
N PRO A 430 -9.41 30.70 -48.33
CA PRO A 430 -8.24 31.32 -48.93
C PRO A 430 -7.04 30.38 -48.75
N MET A 431 -6.69 29.63 -49.78
CA MET A 431 -5.49 28.80 -49.84
C MET A 431 -4.31 29.63 -50.36
N ASP A 432 -3.11 29.40 -49.83
CA ASP A 432 -1.88 29.95 -50.39
C ASP A 432 -1.55 29.30 -51.75
N GLU A 433 -0.73 29.99 -52.54
CA GLU A 433 -0.47 29.69 -53.95
C GLU A 433 0.21 28.33 -54.16
N GLU A 434 1.01 27.86 -53.20
CA GLU A 434 1.65 26.53 -53.25
C GLU A 434 0.65 25.40 -53.02
N THR A 435 -0.25 25.56 -52.05
CA THR A 435 -1.26 24.55 -51.73
C THR A 435 -2.30 24.42 -52.86
N ALA A 436 -2.61 25.53 -53.54
CA ALA A 436 -3.45 25.53 -54.73
C ALA A 436 -2.83 24.74 -55.91
N ASP A 437 -1.53 24.93 -56.18
CA ASP A 437 -0.83 24.24 -57.28
C ASP A 437 -0.72 22.73 -57.01
N LEU A 438 -0.51 22.34 -55.76
CA LEU A 438 -0.38 20.93 -55.36
C LEU A 438 -1.73 20.19 -55.47
N PHE A 439 -2.83 20.87 -55.13
CA PHE A 439 -4.18 20.32 -55.28
C PHE A 439 -4.58 20.19 -56.75
N GLN A 440 -4.26 21.18 -57.59
CA GLN A 440 -4.51 21.10 -59.03
C GLN A 440 -3.76 19.92 -59.69
N ARG A 441 -2.50 19.67 -59.29
CA ARG A 441 -1.74 18.51 -59.78
C ARG A 441 -2.33 17.18 -59.32
N LEU A 442 -2.87 17.11 -58.10
CA LEU A 442 -3.52 15.92 -57.56
C LEU A 442 -4.81 15.60 -58.33
N VAL A 443 -5.66 16.60 -58.56
CA VAL A 443 -6.92 16.47 -59.30
C VAL A 443 -6.65 16.03 -60.74
N LYS A 444 -5.65 16.63 -61.40
CA LYS A 444 -5.24 16.24 -62.76
C LYS A 444 -4.78 14.78 -62.83
N LYS A 445 -4.00 14.30 -61.85
CA LYS A 445 -3.57 12.90 -61.75
C LYS A 445 -4.73 11.92 -61.53
N MET A 446 -5.72 12.27 -60.71
CA MET A 446 -6.87 11.40 -60.45
C MET A 446 -7.78 11.28 -61.68
N ILE A 447 -7.95 12.36 -62.44
CA ILE A 447 -8.73 12.36 -63.68
C ILE A 447 -8.01 11.55 -64.78
N GLU A 448 -6.70 11.71 -64.96
CA GLU A 448 -5.91 10.90 -65.91
C GLU A 448 -5.86 9.40 -65.55
N GLN A 449 -5.97 9.04 -64.26
CA GLN A 449 -6.06 7.64 -63.83
C GLN A 449 -7.45 7.02 -64.05
N ALA A 450 -8.51 7.82 -64.16
CA ALA A 450 -9.87 7.35 -64.41
C ALA A 450 -10.19 7.14 -65.91
N GLU A 451 -9.35 7.66 -66.81
CA GLU A 451 -9.47 7.48 -68.28
C GLU A 451 -8.61 6.33 -68.84
N LYS A 452 -7.89 5.58 -67.98
CA LYS A 452 -7.26 4.29 -68.30
C LYS A 452 -8.10 3.14 -67.75
#